data_AF-A0A1Y1K9L5-F1
#
_entry.id   AF-A0A1Y1K9L5-F1
#
_cell.length_a   1.000
_cell.length_b   1.000
_cell.length_c   1.000
_cell.angle_alpha   90.00
_cell.angle_beta   90.00
_cell.angle_gamma   90.00
#
_symmetry.space_group_name_H-M   'P 1'
#
loop_
_entity.id
_entity.type
_entity.pdbx_description
1 polymer ?
#
loop_
_entity_poly.entity_id
_entity_poly.type
_entity_poly.pdbx_seq_one_letter_code
_entity_poly.pdbx_strand_id
1 'polypeptide(L)'
;ITDFTRARSSQLAPSTTGKMKLNISYPANGSQKLIDIDDERKLAVFMEKRMGAEVAGDSVGDEFKGYIFRITGGNDKQGFPMKQGVMHPGRVRLLLSDGHS
;
A
#
# COMPACT_ATOMS: atom_id res chain seq x y z
N ILE A 1 28.33 -11.17 46.10
CA ILE A 1 29.12 -11.45 44.88
C ILE A 1 28.08 -11.74 43.80
N THR A 2 27.41 -10.71 43.26
CA THR A 2 27.66 -10.12 41.91
C THR A 2 27.38 -11.13 40.80
N ASP A 3 26.61 -10.91 39.73
CA ASP A 3 25.89 -9.77 39.16
C ASP A 3 24.91 -10.36 38.12
N PHE A 4 23.68 -9.85 37.99
CA PHE A 4 23.30 -8.92 36.92
C PHE A 4 23.77 -9.30 35.51
N THR A 5 22.95 -10.05 34.75
CA THR A 5 22.79 -9.78 33.31
C THR A 5 21.34 -9.98 32.86
N ARG A 6 20.67 -8.84 32.81
CA ARG A 6 19.48 -8.53 32.01
C ARG A 6 19.73 -8.81 30.52
N ALA A 7 18.62 -9.04 29.82
CA ALA A 7 18.38 -8.90 28.38
C ALA A 7 18.41 -10.23 27.58
N ARG A 8 17.42 -10.51 26.73
CA ARG A 8 16.61 -9.58 25.94
C ARG A 8 15.15 -9.99 25.97
N SER A 9 14.33 -9.04 26.40
CA SER A 9 12.99 -8.85 25.85
C SER A 9 13.04 -9.14 24.35
N SER A 10 12.27 -10.14 23.91
CA SER A 10 11.81 -10.19 22.53
C SER A 10 10.96 -8.94 22.31
N GLN A 11 11.65 -7.83 22.03
CA GLN A 11 11.03 -6.69 21.39
C GLN A 11 10.48 -7.27 20.08
N LEU A 12 9.17 -7.51 20.04
CA LEU A 12 8.46 -7.48 18.78
C LEU A 12 8.96 -6.21 18.09
N ALA A 13 9.62 -6.37 16.94
CA ALA A 13 10.00 -5.26 16.11
C ALA A 13 8.77 -4.34 16.00
N PRO A 14 8.92 -3.02 16.17
CA PRO A 14 7.78 -2.12 16.05
C PRO A 14 7.12 -2.42 14.71
N SER A 15 5.81 -2.73 14.75
CA SER A 15 5.02 -2.89 13.55
C SER A 15 5.32 -1.69 12.65
N THR A 16 5.77 -1.93 11.44
CA THR A 16 6.16 -0.89 10.47
C THR A 16 4.93 -0.05 10.13
N THR A 17 4.62 0.93 10.97
CA THR A 17 3.48 1.83 10.85
C THR A 17 3.90 2.90 9.83
N GLY A 18 3.52 2.74 8.56
CA GLY A 18 3.67 3.77 7.52
C GLY A 18 4.51 3.42 6.29
N LYS A 19 5.11 2.22 6.19
CA LYS A 19 5.88 1.83 4.99
C LYS A 19 4.98 1.17 3.95
N MET A 20 4.62 1.90 2.90
CA MET A 20 3.90 1.35 1.73
C MET A 20 4.76 1.38 0.48
N LYS A 21 4.52 0.41 -0.41
CA LYS A 21 5.17 0.32 -1.72
C LYS A 21 4.17 0.68 -2.80
N LEU A 22 4.50 1.63 -3.67
CA LEU A 22 3.70 1.96 -4.84
C LEU A 22 4.36 1.41 -6.09
N ASN A 23 3.64 0.54 -6.81
CA ASN A 23 4.02 0.10 -8.13
C ASN A 23 3.31 0.97 -9.17
N ILE A 24 4.06 1.85 -9.81
CA ILE A 24 3.55 2.80 -10.80
C ILE A 24 3.89 2.27 -12.18
N SER A 25 2.88 1.98 -12.98
CA SER A 25 3.04 1.56 -14.38
C SER A 25 2.50 2.62 -15.33
N TYR A 26 3.18 2.80 -16.47
CA TYR A 26 2.71 3.65 -17.55
C TYR A 26 2.50 2.80 -18.82
N PRO A 27 1.24 2.45 -19.16
CA PRO A 27 0.96 1.51 -20.24
C PRO A 27 1.45 1.96 -21.62
N ALA A 28 1.50 3.27 -21.90
CA ALA A 28 1.84 3.77 -23.22
C ALA A 28 3.30 3.51 -23.63
N ASN A 29 4.21 3.44 -22.66
CA ASN A 29 5.62 3.09 -22.90
C ASN A 29 6.02 1.74 -22.29
N GLY A 30 5.09 1.04 -21.63
CA GLY A 30 5.35 -0.24 -20.96
C GLY A 30 6.32 -0.16 -19.77
N SER A 31 6.61 1.03 -19.25
CA SER A 31 7.52 1.21 -18.13
C SER A 31 6.83 1.01 -16.79
N GLN A 32 7.59 0.55 -15.80
CA GLN A 32 7.14 0.40 -14.42
C GLN A 32 8.24 0.84 -13.45
N LYS A 33 7.84 1.54 -12.39
CA LYS A 33 8.73 2.01 -11.32
C LYS A 33 8.12 1.61 -9.98
N LEU A 34 8.93 0.96 -9.15
CA LEU A 34 8.58 0.68 -7.76
C LEU A 34 9.17 1.78 -6.89
N ILE A 35 8.33 2.39 -6.04
CA ILE A 35 8.77 3.38 -5.06
C ILE A 35 8.35 2.94 -3.66
N ASP A 36 9.28 3.07 -2.72
CA ASP A 36 9.02 2.85 -1.29
C ASP A 36 8.75 4.22 -0.65
N ILE A 37 7.59 4.37 -0.01
CA ILE A 37 7.20 5.61 0.68
C ILE A 37 6.97 5.28 2.15
N ASP A 38 7.70 5.99 3.00
CA ASP A 38 7.63 5.85 4.46
C ASP A 38 6.84 7.01 5.13
N ASP A 39 6.56 8.09 4.40
CA ASP A 39 5.87 9.28 4.94
C ASP A 39 4.35 9.17 4.76
N GLU A 40 3.65 9.03 5.90
CA GLU A 40 2.19 8.92 5.98
C GLU A 40 1.46 10.08 5.31
N ARG A 41 2.01 11.31 5.34
CA ARG A 41 1.35 12.48 4.74
C ARG A 41 1.23 12.35 3.22
N LYS A 42 2.22 11.72 2.59
CA LYS A 42 2.22 11.44 1.16
C LYS A 42 1.23 10.33 0.80
N LEU A 43 1.05 9.38 1.72
CA LEU A 43 0.16 8.24 1.57
C LEU A 43 -1.31 8.58 1.84
N ALA A 44 -1.58 9.61 2.64
CA ALA A 44 -2.92 10.05 3.02
C ALA A 44 -3.85 10.31 1.82
N VAL A 45 -3.31 10.74 0.66
CA VAL A 45 -4.10 11.03 -0.54
C VAL A 45 -4.72 9.78 -1.16
N PHE A 46 -4.11 8.61 -0.94
CA PHE A 46 -4.64 7.32 -1.39
C PHE A 46 -5.68 6.74 -0.42
N MET A 47 -5.73 7.23 0.82
CA MET A 47 -6.69 6.77 1.80
C MET A 47 -8.12 7.18 1.39
N GLU A 48 -9.09 6.32 1.68
CA GLU A 48 -10.51 6.49 1.34
C GLU A 48 -10.82 6.57 -0.17
N LYS A 49 -9.83 6.28 -1.03
CA LYS A 49 -10.04 6.17 -2.48
C LYS A 49 -10.38 4.75 -2.88
N ARG A 50 -11.39 4.61 -3.74
CA ARG A 50 -11.77 3.32 -4.34
C ARG A 50 -10.83 2.94 -5.48
N MET A 51 -10.74 1.64 -5.76
CA MET A 51 -10.10 1.17 -6.99
C MET A 51 -10.80 1.76 -8.22
N GLY A 52 -10.02 2.21 -9.19
CA GLY A 52 -10.45 2.95 -10.38
C GLY A 52 -10.53 4.46 -10.18
N ALA A 53 -10.36 4.98 -8.95
CA ALA A 53 -10.33 6.42 -8.71
C ALA A 53 -9.04 7.07 -9.24
N GLU A 54 -9.15 8.34 -9.59
CA GLU A 54 -8.03 9.19 -9.97
C GLU A 54 -7.52 9.96 -8.75
N VAL A 55 -6.20 10.08 -8.65
CA VAL A 55 -5.47 10.70 -7.56
C VAL A 55 -4.36 11.58 -8.13
N ALA A 56 -4.24 12.82 -7.63
CA ALA A 56 -3.15 13.71 -8.01
C ALA A 56 -1.82 13.20 -7.46
N GLY A 57 -0.79 13.20 -8.30
CA GLY A 57 0.56 12.75 -7.95
C GLY A 57 1.40 13.77 -7.17
N ASP A 58 0.92 15.01 -7.06
CA ASP A 58 1.64 16.13 -6.44
C ASP A 58 2.09 15.86 -5.01
N SER A 59 1.31 15.07 -4.25
CA SER A 59 1.61 14.76 -2.85
C SER A 59 2.59 13.61 -2.67
N VAL A 60 2.88 12.83 -3.73
CA VAL A 60 3.76 11.66 -3.68
C VAL A 60 5.23 12.10 -3.72
N GLY A 61 5.55 13.09 -4.54
CA GLY A 61 6.87 13.69 -4.64
C GLY A 61 7.00 14.62 -5.84
N ASP A 62 8.06 15.43 -5.85
CA ASP A 62 8.28 16.44 -6.89
C ASP A 62 8.42 15.84 -8.30
N GLU A 63 8.94 14.61 -8.41
CA GLU A 63 9.03 13.86 -9.68
C GLU A 63 7.66 13.58 -10.33
N PHE A 64 6.61 13.53 -9.51
CA PHE A 64 5.26 13.17 -9.91
C PHE A 64 4.30 14.37 -9.92
N LYS A 65 4.85 15.58 -9.82
CA LYS A 65 4.07 16.81 -9.89
C LYS A 65 3.42 16.95 -11.28
N GLY A 66 2.11 17.22 -11.30
CA GLY A 66 1.29 17.31 -12.51
C GLY A 66 0.84 15.97 -13.08
N TYR A 67 1.22 14.84 -12.45
CA TYR A 67 0.72 13.53 -12.87
C TYR A 67 -0.63 13.21 -12.22
N ILE A 68 -1.46 12.48 -12.95
CA ILE A 68 -2.71 11.90 -12.44
C ILE A 68 -2.54 10.39 -12.44
N PHE A 69 -2.66 9.79 -11.26
CA PHE A 69 -2.62 8.35 -11.08
C PHE A 69 -4.01 7.77 -11.04
N ARG A 70 -4.19 6.61 -11.65
CA ARG A 70 -5.40 5.79 -11.48
C ARG A 70 -5.06 4.59 -10.62
N ILE A 71 -5.80 4.39 -9.52
CA ILE A 71 -5.61 3.24 -8.65
C ILE A 71 -6.14 1.99 -9.36
N THR A 72 -5.27 1.12 -9.86
CA THR A 72 -5.69 -0.09 -10.57
C THR A 72 -5.83 -1.32 -9.66
N GLY A 73 -5.31 -1.24 -8.44
CA GLY A 73 -5.35 -2.33 -7.47
C GLY A 73 -4.40 -2.11 -6.31
N GLY A 74 -4.22 -3.16 -5.52
CA GLY A 74 -3.33 -3.15 -4.36
C GLY A 74 -3.32 -4.52 -3.70
N ASN A 75 -2.31 -4.75 -2.88
CA ASN A 75 -2.19 -5.95 -2.04
C ASN A 75 -2.11 -5.51 -0.59
N ASP A 76 -2.82 -6.22 0.28
CA ASP A 76 -2.63 -6.07 1.72
C ASP A 76 -1.29 -6.70 2.15
N LYS A 77 -0.84 -6.42 3.37
CA LYS A 77 0.39 -6.93 3.99
C LYS A 77 0.50 -8.46 3.98
N GLN A 78 -0.62 -9.17 3.99
CA GLN A 78 -0.64 -10.65 3.93
C GLN A 78 -0.82 -11.19 2.50
N GLY A 79 -0.73 -10.33 1.48
CA GLY A 79 -0.77 -10.72 0.07
C GLY A 79 -2.17 -10.89 -0.53
N PHE A 80 -3.23 -10.54 0.20
CA PHE A 80 -4.58 -10.56 -0.36
C PHE A 80 -4.78 -9.40 -1.34
N PRO A 81 -5.21 -9.67 -2.59
CA PRO A 81 -5.45 -8.63 -3.57
C PRO A 81 -6.78 -7.90 -3.32
N MET A 82 -6.86 -6.65 -3.76
CA MET A 82 -8.12 -5.91 -3.82
C MET A 82 -9.03 -6.45 -4.92
N LYS A 83 -10.33 -6.59 -4.64
CA LYS A 83 -11.34 -7.02 -5.62
C LYS A 83 -12.27 -5.89 -6.00
N GLN A 84 -12.47 -5.67 -7.31
CA GLN A 84 -13.42 -4.68 -7.80
C GLN A 84 -14.84 -5.04 -7.39
N GLY A 85 -15.60 -4.04 -6.94
CA GLY A 85 -16.99 -4.20 -6.50
C GLY A 85 -17.15 -4.51 -5.00
N VAL A 86 -16.06 -4.82 -4.28
CA VAL A 86 -16.09 -4.97 -2.82
C VAL A 86 -15.83 -3.60 -2.18
N MET A 87 -16.90 -2.87 -1.85
CA MET A 87 -16.83 -1.53 -1.25
C MET A 87 -16.63 -1.57 0.27
N HIS A 88 -15.60 -2.28 0.72
CA HIS A 88 -15.24 -2.36 2.13
C HIS A 88 -13.73 -2.17 2.27
N PRO A 89 -13.24 -1.31 3.19
CA PRO A 89 -11.81 -1.07 3.36
C PRO A 89 -11.06 -2.26 3.97
N GLY A 90 -11.75 -3.15 4.69
CA GLY A 90 -11.20 -4.36 5.27
C GLY A 90 -11.34 -5.59 4.37
N ARG A 91 -10.85 -6.73 4.85
CA ARG A 91 -11.01 -8.01 4.16
C ARG A 91 -12.39 -8.59 4.39
N VAL A 92 -13.01 -9.07 3.32
CA VAL A 92 -14.28 -9.77 3.34
C VAL A 92 -14.07 -11.17 2.78
N ARG A 93 -14.75 -12.16 3.37
CA ARG A 93 -14.76 -13.54 2.87
C ARG A 93 -15.98 -13.68 1.96
N LEU A 94 -15.72 -13.90 0.67
CA LEU A 94 -16.76 -14.11 -0.33
C LEU A 94 -16.65 -15.53 -0.88
N LEU A 95 -17.79 -16.11 -1.24
CA LEU A 95 -17.83 -17.31 -2.06
C LEU A 95 -17.71 -16.87 -3.52
N LEU A 96 -16.67 -17.32 -4.21
CA LEU A 96 -16.42 -17.00 -5.62
C LEU A 96 -16.81 -18.21 -6.48
N SER A 97 -17.55 -17.98 -7.55
CA SER A 97 -17.67 -18.94 -8.66
C SER A 97 -16.48 -18.79 -9.62
N ASP A 98 -16.33 -19.77 -10.51
CA ASP A 98 -15.32 -19.73 -11.58
C ASP A 98 -15.46 -18.46 -12.43
N GLY A 99 -14.32 -17.92 -12.85
CA GLY A 99 -14.23 -16.70 -13.66
C GLY A 99 -14.19 -15.38 -12.85
N HIS A 100 -14.24 -15.44 -11.51
CA HIS A 100 -14.03 -14.27 -10.68
C HIS A 100 -12.57 -14.08 -10.27
N SER A 101 -12.05 -12.87 -10.50
CA SER A 101 -10.73 -12.39 -10.04
C SER A 101 -10.69 -12.04 -8.57
#